data_AF-A0ABC9SW55-F1
#
_entry.id   AF-A0ABC9SW55-F1
#
_cell.length_a   1.000
_cell.length_b   1.000
_cell.length_c   1.000
_cell.angle_alpha   90.00
_cell.angle_beta   90.00
_cell.angle_gamma   90.00
#
_symmetry.space_group_name_H-M   'P 1'
#
loop_
_entity.id
_entity.type
_entity.pdbx_description
1 polymer ?
#
loop_
_entity_poly.entity_id
_entity_poly.type
_entity_poly.pdbx_seq_one_letter_code
_entity_poly.pdbx_strand_id
1 'polypeptide(L)'
;MAYDLEPEIKEVLEKIDFIQRYKALSKQFPDRENTFENYENEKVIAVFESLGYKARFMKKENFFIVGEVKNKDFYTFRFNISLKYGLVEFIWSARYNGEVRVGNSWDMFVKVLSNGSERLPAVCFHSYDELKEIMKIAFEMYEDFKRELIPIYS
;
A
#
# COMPACT_ATOMS: atom_id res chain seq x y z
N MET A 1 -21.58 9.75 9.94
CA MET A 1 -20.75 10.69 9.16
C MET A 1 -20.09 9.90 8.05
N ALA A 2 -20.15 10.37 6.80
CA ALA A 2 -19.38 9.76 5.72
C ALA A 2 -17.90 9.95 6.04
N TYR A 3 -17.11 8.89 5.95
CA TYR A 3 -15.67 8.98 6.05
C TYR A 3 -15.15 9.71 4.80
N ASP A 4 -14.34 10.74 4.99
CA ASP A 4 -13.70 11.48 3.90
C ASP A 4 -12.19 11.55 4.11
N LEU A 5 -11.44 11.72 3.04
CA LEU A 5 -9.98 11.89 3.08
C LEU A 5 -9.64 13.36 3.29
N GLU A 6 -8.50 13.62 3.93
CA GLU A 6 -7.95 14.98 3.99
C GLU A 6 -7.75 15.52 2.56
N PRO A 7 -8.04 16.81 2.29
CA PRO A 7 -8.03 17.36 0.93
C PRO A 7 -6.72 17.12 0.19
N GLU A 8 -5.57 17.29 0.86
CA GLU A 8 -4.26 17.09 0.25
C GLU A 8 -4.02 15.62 -0.16
N ILE A 9 -4.59 14.66 0.58
CA ILE A 9 -4.48 13.24 0.27
C ILE A 9 -5.29 12.93 -0.99
N LYS A 10 -6.49 13.50 -1.11
CA LYS A 10 -7.34 13.34 -2.28
C LYS A 10 -6.67 13.87 -3.54
N GLU A 11 -6.13 15.09 -3.47
CA GLU A 11 -5.41 15.72 -4.60
C GLU A 11 -4.20 14.90 -5.03
N VAL A 12 -3.40 14.39 -4.09
CA VAL A 12 -2.26 13.52 -4.40
C VAL A 12 -2.71 12.21 -5.08
N LEU A 13 -3.74 11.55 -4.57
CA LEU A 13 -4.24 10.29 -5.14
C LEU A 13 -4.78 10.47 -6.56
N GLU A 14 -5.47 11.59 -6.82
CA GLU A 14 -5.92 11.95 -8.17
C GLU A 14 -4.74 12.24 -9.09
N LYS A 15 -3.73 13.00 -8.62
CA LYS A 15 -2.54 13.37 -9.40
C LYS A 15 -1.69 12.18 -9.85
N ILE A 16 -1.58 11.14 -9.02
CA ILE A 16 -0.82 9.92 -9.36
C ILE A 16 -1.63 8.89 -10.12
N ASP A 17 -2.87 9.23 -10.52
CA ASP A 17 -3.85 8.35 -11.18
C ASP A 17 -4.07 7.04 -10.42
N PHE A 18 -4.27 7.16 -9.11
CA PHE A 18 -4.28 6.03 -8.18
C PHE A 18 -5.28 4.93 -8.56
N ILE A 19 -6.54 5.31 -8.86
CA ILE A 19 -7.60 4.35 -9.18
C ILE A 19 -7.23 3.52 -10.41
N GLN A 20 -6.79 4.17 -11.50
CA GLN A 20 -6.51 3.43 -12.74
C GLN A 20 -5.31 2.50 -12.58
N ARG A 21 -4.27 2.95 -11.86
CA ARG A 21 -3.09 2.10 -11.58
C ARG A 21 -3.43 0.91 -10.69
N TYR A 22 -4.20 1.12 -9.62
CA TYR A 22 -4.62 0.01 -8.77
C TYR A 22 -5.56 -0.95 -9.52
N LYS A 23 -6.45 -0.40 -10.37
CA LYS A 23 -7.30 -1.21 -11.24
C LYS A 23 -6.50 -2.04 -12.23
N ALA A 24 -5.46 -1.50 -12.85
CA ALA A 24 -4.56 -2.25 -13.71
C ALA A 24 -3.85 -3.39 -12.95
N LEU A 25 -3.31 -3.08 -11.75
CA LEU A 25 -2.68 -4.07 -10.88
C LEU A 25 -3.65 -5.20 -10.50
N SER A 26 -4.85 -4.86 -10.04
CA SER A 26 -5.87 -5.84 -9.63
C SER A 26 -6.33 -6.77 -10.76
N LYS A 27 -6.31 -6.30 -12.01
CA LYS A 27 -6.64 -7.10 -13.19
C LYS A 27 -5.51 -8.02 -13.62
N GLN A 28 -4.27 -7.65 -13.34
CA GLN A 28 -3.10 -8.45 -13.68
C GLN A 28 -2.95 -9.67 -12.77
N PHE A 29 -3.37 -9.55 -11.51
CA PHE A 29 -3.25 -10.61 -10.50
C PHE A 29 -4.60 -10.94 -9.82
N PRO A 30 -5.63 -11.38 -10.57
CA PRO A 30 -6.99 -11.54 -10.03
C PRO A 30 -7.28 -12.93 -9.44
N ASP A 31 -6.41 -13.92 -9.69
CA ASP A 31 -6.67 -15.33 -9.42
C ASP A 31 -6.66 -15.64 -7.92
N ARG A 32 -7.76 -16.24 -7.45
CA ARG A 32 -7.98 -16.57 -6.03
C ARG A 32 -7.89 -18.07 -5.78
N GLU A 33 -7.63 -18.88 -6.80
CA GLU A 33 -7.47 -20.31 -6.66
C GLU A 33 -6.03 -20.67 -6.32
N ASN A 34 -5.83 -21.54 -5.34
CA ASN A 34 -4.50 -22.03 -4.94
C ASN A 34 -3.51 -20.92 -4.58
N THR A 35 -3.98 -19.86 -3.90
CA THR A 35 -3.13 -18.75 -3.46
C THR A 35 -2.00 -19.23 -2.54
N PHE A 36 -0.91 -18.46 -2.47
CA PHE A 36 0.29 -18.86 -1.75
C PHE A 36 0.19 -18.56 -0.25
N GLU A 37 -0.68 -19.28 0.47
CA GLU A 37 -0.96 -19.02 1.89
C GLU A 37 0.20 -19.42 2.83
N ASN A 38 0.96 -20.45 2.48
CA ASN A 38 2.00 -21.04 3.32
C ASN A 38 3.40 -20.44 3.05
N TYR A 39 3.49 -19.11 2.99
CA TYR A 39 4.77 -18.42 2.82
C TYR A 39 5.55 -18.30 4.15
N GLU A 40 6.85 -18.09 4.02
CA GLU A 40 7.75 -17.79 5.13
C GLU A 40 8.00 -16.27 5.18
N ASN A 41 7.82 -15.68 6.35
CA ASN A 41 7.95 -14.23 6.54
C ASN A 41 9.35 -13.72 6.14
N GLU A 42 10.38 -14.50 6.41
CA GLU A 42 11.78 -14.20 6.09
C GLU A 42 11.98 -14.09 4.57
N LYS A 43 11.33 -14.95 3.78
CA LYS A 43 11.39 -14.91 2.31
C LYS A 43 10.62 -13.71 1.75
N VAL A 44 9.48 -13.38 2.34
CA VAL A 44 8.73 -12.15 2.00
C VAL A 44 9.57 -10.90 2.28
N ILE A 45 10.23 -10.83 3.43
CA ILE A 45 11.13 -9.72 3.76
C ILE A 45 12.27 -9.64 2.74
N ALA A 46 12.87 -10.77 2.36
CA ALA A 46 13.91 -10.81 1.33
C ALA A 46 13.42 -10.29 -0.03
N VAL A 47 12.16 -10.54 -0.40
CA VAL A 47 11.55 -9.95 -1.61
C VAL A 47 11.54 -8.43 -1.52
N PHE A 48 11.04 -7.87 -0.41
CA PHE A 48 10.98 -6.41 -0.23
C PHE A 48 12.37 -5.77 -0.22
N GLU A 49 13.33 -6.39 0.47
CA GLU A 49 14.72 -5.92 0.53
C GLU A 49 15.42 -5.99 -0.82
N SER A 50 15.12 -7.00 -1.64
CA SER A 50 15.64 -7.10 -3.01
C SER A 50 15.17 -5.96 -3.93
N LEU A 51 14.10 -5.25 -3.53
CA LEU A 51 13.56 -4.07 -4.20
C LEU A 51 14.00 -2.75 -3.54
N GLY A 52 14.93 -2.81 -2.57
CA GLY A 52 15.49 -1.63 -1.91
C GLY A 52 14.73 -1.18 -0.67
N TYR A 53 13.72 -1.92 -0.21
CA TYR A 53 12.92 -1.55 0.95
C TYR A 53 13.25 -2.39 2.17
N LYS A 54 13.64 -1.72 3.26
CA LYS A 54 13.69 -2.35 4.57
C LYS A 54 12.29 -2.72 5.02
N ALA A 55 12.15 -3.92 5.58
CA ALA A 55 10.88 -4.41 6.08
C ALA A 55 11.03 -5.10 7.43
N ARG A 56 9.93 -5.14 8.17
CA ARG A 56 9.82 -5.94 9.40
C ARG A 56 8.41 -6.50 9.54
N PHE A 57 8.32 -7.72 10.05
CA PHE A 57 7.03 -8.36 10.33
C PHE A 57 6.54 -8.04 11.74
N MET A 58 5.30 -7.58 11.83
CA MET A 58 4.61 -7.26 13.09
C MET A 58 3.74 -8.45 13.50
N LYS A 59 4.27 -9.31 14.37
CA LYS A 59 3.62 -10.58 14.78
C LYS A 59 2.21 -10.40 15.37
N LYS A 60 2.00 -9.34 16.16
CA LYS A 60 0.72 -9.12 16.86
C LYS A 60 -0.38 -8.72 15.89
N GLU A 61 -0.06 -7.86 14.94
CA GLU A 61 -1.02 -7.33 13.97
C GLU A 61 -1.08 -8.17 12.68
N ASN A 62 -0.12 -9.06 12.47
CA ASN A 62 0.03 -9.93 11.31
C ASN A 62 0.11 -9.16 9.98
N PHE A 63 1.03 -8.18 9.93
CA PHE A 63 1.38 -7.43 8.73
C PHE A 63 2.87 -7.07 8.69
N PHE A 64 3.36 -6.68 7.52
CA PHE A 64 4.70 -6.15 7.30
C PHE A 64 4.67 -4.62 7.32
N ILE A 65 5.61 -3.98 8.00
CA ILE A 65 5.91 -2.55 7.81
C ILE A 65 7.06 -2.47 6.84
N VAL A 66 6.87 -1.75 5.74
CA VAL A 66 7.82 -1.62 4.65
C VAL A 66 8.08 -0.14 4.39
N GLY A 67 9.35 0.20 4.11
CA GLY A 67 9.70 1.52 3.59
C GLY A 67 9.40 2.69 4.49
N GLU A 68 9.49 2.52 5.82
CA GLU A 68 9.24 3.60 6.76
C GLU A 68 10.18 4.77 6.49
N VAL A 69 9.62 5.92 6.10
CA VAL A 69 10.35 7.18 5.91
C VAL A 69 9.96 8.12 7.03
N LYS A 70 10.96 8.69 7.71
CA LYS A 70 10.77 9.69 8.76
C LYS A 70 11.65 10.89 8.50
N ASN A 71 11.05 12.07 8.54
CA ASN A 71 11.79 13.31 8.79
C ASN A 71 11.66 13.64 10.28
N LYS A 72 12.77 14.08 10.91
CA LYS A 72 13.02 13.97 12.35
C LYS A 72 11.89 14.50 13.25
N ASP A 73 11.06 15.44 12.79
CA ASP A 73 9.92 15.94 13.58
C ASP A 73 8.61 16.19 12.79
N PHE A 74 8.64 16.24 11.46
CA PHE A 74 7.50 16.74 10.68
C PHE A 74 6.60 15.65 10.13
N TYR A 75 7.16 14.64 9.45
CA TYR A 75 6.33 13.62 8.82
C TYR A 75 6.88 12.20 8.97
N THR A 76 5.95 11.25 8.95
CA THR A 76 6.24 9.82 8.87
C THR A 76 5.35 9.18 7.82
N PHE A 77 5.96 8.45 6.90
CA PHE A 77 5.25 7.60 5.95
C PHE A 77 5.51 6.13 6.27
N ARG A 78 4.47 5.31 6.11
CA ARG A 78 4.57 3.85 6.21
C ARG A 78 3.78 3.19 5.10
N PHE A 79 4.32 2.10 4.59
CA PHE A 79 3.60 1.16 3.78
C PHE A 79 3.41 -0.13 4.58
N ASN A 80 2.20 -0.39 5.06
CA ASN A 80 1.88 -1.64 5.70
C ASN A 80 1.28 -2.62 4.67
N ILE A 81 1.69 -3.88 4.73
CA ILE A 81 1.27 -4.92 3.80
C ILE A 81 0.81 -6.14 4.59
N SER A 82 -0.42 -6.60 4.35
CA SER A 82 -0.91 -7.88 4.89
C SER A 82 -0.99 -8.89 3.74
N LEU A 83 -0.49 -10.11 3.99
CA LEU A 83 -0.44 -11.20 3.01
C LEU A 83 -1.37 -12.37 3.40
N LYS A 84 -2.41 -12.10 4.19
CA LYS A 84 -3.32 -13.15 4.70
C LYS A 84 -4.03 -13.85 3.54
N TYR A 85 -4.15 -15.18 3.63
CA TYR A 85 -4.82 -16.01 2.63
C TYR A 85 -4.25 -15.85 1.20
N GLY A 86 -2.96 -15.47 1.08
CA GLY A 86 -2.33 -15.23 -0.22
C GLY A 86 -2.88 -14.00 -0.97
N LEU A 87 -3.61 -13.12 -0.27
CA LEU A 87 -4.10 -11.84 -0.75
C LEU A 87 -3.13 -10.73 -0.35
N VAL A 88 -2.94 -9.74 -1.19
CA VAL A 88 -2.10 -8.58 -0.90
C VAL A 88 -2.98 -7.40 -0.53
N GLU A 89 -3.06 -7.08 0.76
CA GLU A 89 -3.70 -5.88 1.26
C GLU A 89 -2.67 -4.75 1.43
N PHE A 90 -2.86 -3.67 0.69
CA PHE A 90 -2.00 -2.49 0.69
C PHE A 90 -2.56 -1.40 1.60
N ILE A 91 -1.77 -0.91 2.55
CA ILE A 91 -2.18 0.14 3.48
C ILE A 91 -1.12 1.24 3.50
N TRP A 92 -1.52 2.46 3.18
CA TRP A 92 -0.65 3.63 3.32
C TRP A 92 -1.00 4.42 4.57
N SER A 93 0.03 4.88 5.25
CA SER A 93 -0.12 5.85 6.34
C SER A 93 0.83 7.02 6.16
N ALA A 94 0.29 8.22 6.37
CA ALA A 94 1.04 9.45 6.51
C ALA A 94 0.66 10.13 7.82
N ARG A 95 1.68 10.57 8.55
CA ARG A 95 1.54 11.48 9.69
C ARG A 95 2.26 12.77 9.38
N TYR A 96 1.69 13.89 9.81
CA TYR A 96 2.28 15.21 9.69
C TYR A 96 2.05 15.99 11.01
N ASN A 97 3.09 16.61 11.56
CA ASN A 97 3.09 17.33 12.84
C ASN A 97 2.43 16.54 14.00
N GLY A 98 2.70 15.23 14.05
CA GLY A 98 2.15 14.31 15.06
C GLY A 98 0.74 13.80 14.76
N GLU A 99 0.01 14.43 13.84
CA GLU A 99 -1.35 14.06 13.46
C GLU A 99 -1.36 12.98 12.37
N VAL A 100 -2.39 12.13 12.38
CA VAL A 100 -2.62 11.16 11.30
C VAL A 100 -3.36 11.87 10.18
N ARG A 101 -2.73 11.97 9.01
CA ARG A 101 -3.34 12.54 7.81
C ARG A 101 -4.01 11.46 6.97
N VAL A 102 -3.40 10.26 6.94
CA VAL A 102 -4.02 9.07 6.34
C VAL A 102 -3.50 7.78 6.98
N GLY A 103 -4.33 6.73 6.96
CA GLY A 103 -4.01 5.42 7.50
C GLY A 103 -4.99 4.35 7.02
N ASN A 104 -5.20 4.23 5.71
CA ASN A 104 -6.22 3.34 5.15
C ASN A 104 -5.65 2.36 4.13
N SER A 105 -6.45 1.33 3.86
CA SER A 105 -6.23 0.43 2.74
C SER A 105 -6.50 1.11 1.40
N TRP A 106 -5.86 0.60 0.35
CA TRP A 106 -6.10 1.04 -1.02
C TRP A 106 -7.56 0.83 -1.45
N ASP A 107 -8.22 -0.23 -0.99
CA ASP A 107 -9.65 -0.45 -1.23
C ASP A 107 -10.52 0.66 -0.63
N MET A 108 -10.13 1.18 0.54
CA MET A 108 -10.83 2.31 1.14
C MET A 108 -10.61 3.60 0.34
N PHE A 109 -9.41 3.83 -0.21
CA PHE A 109 -9.18 4.95 -1.12
C PHE A 109 -10.08 4.88 -2.35
N VAL A 110 -10.17 3.70 -3.01
CA VAL A 110 -11.09 3.50 -4.14
C VAL A 110 -12.52 3.80 -3.73
N LYS A 111 -12.97 3.27 -2.58
CA LYS A 111 -14.33 3.48 -2.09
C LYS A 111 -14.65 4.95 -1.88
N VAL A 112 -13.74 5.73 -1.27
CA VAL A 112 -13.96 7.15 -1.01
C VAL A 112 -13.93 7.95 -2.32
N LEU A 113 -12.89 7.77 -3.13
CA LEU A 113 -12.70 8.52 -4.38
C LEU A 113 -13.79 8.25 -5.43
N SER A 114 -14.35 7.03 -5.45
CA SER A 114 -15.45 6.65 -6.36
C SER A 114 -16.85 6.87 -5.77
N ASN A 115 -16.98 7.46 -4.58
CA ASN A 115 -18.24 7.54 -3.84
C ASN A 115 -18.96 6.17 -3.70
N GLY A 116 -18.18 5.10 -3.55
CA GLY A 116 -18.64 3.73 -3.41
C GLY A 116 -19.14 3.06 -4.69
N SER A 117 -19.05 3.73 -5.83
CA SER A 117 -19.47 3.16 -7.13
C SER A 117 -18.50 2.12 -7.68
N GLU A 118 -17.25 2.10 -7.22
CA GLU A 118 -16.23 1.17 -7.67
C GLU A 118 -15.77 0.20 -6.57
N ARG A 119 -15.54 -1.05 -6.95
CA ARG A 119 -14.88 -2.08 -6.15
C ARG A 119 -13.94 -2.86 -7.07
N LEU A 120 -12.70 -3.00 -6.66
CA LEU A 120 -11.69 -3.71 -7.44
C LEU A 120 -11.51 -5.14 -6.94
N PRO A 121 -11.10 -6.08 -7.81
CA PRO A 121 -10.64 -7.39 -7.38
C PRO A 121 -9.48 -7.27 -6.39
N ALA A 122 -9.44 -8.15 -5.40
CA ALA A 122 -8.25 -8.30 -4.57
C ALA A 122 -7.06 -8.78 -5.42
N VAL A 123 -5.88 -8.26 -5.10
CA VAL A 123 -4.61 -8.71 -5.66
C VAL A 123 -4.18 -9.98 -4.92
N CYS A 124 -3.82 -11.02 -5.66
CA CYS A 124 -3.38 -12.30 -5.11
C CYS A 124 -1.97 -12.64 -5.60
N PHE A 125 -1.31 -13.59 -4.94
CA PHE A 125 0.00 -14.08 -5.37
C PHE A 125 0.14 -15.58 -5.14
N HIS A 126 0.90 -16.24 -6.01
CA HIS A 126 1.08 -17.69 -6.07
C HIS A 126 2.55 -18.10 -5.88
N SER A 127 3.46 -17.13 -5.88
CA SER A 127 4.89 -17.34 -5.67
C SER A 127 5.59 -16.08 -5.15
N TYR A 128 6.84 -16.23 -4.67
CA TYR A 128 7.68 -15.08 -4.31
C TYR A 128 8.06 -14.22 -5.51
N ASP A 129 8.18 -14.80 -6.71
CA ASP A 129 8.48 -14.05 -7.93
C ASP A 129 7.30 -13.18 -8.34
N GLU A 130 6.08 -13.72 -8.27
CA GLU A 130 4.86 -12.94 -8.50
C GLU A 130 4.67 -11.86 -7.44
N LEU A 131 4.92 -12.18 -6.16
CA LEU A 131 4.94 -11.16 -5.10
C LEU A 131 5.93 -10.05 -5.43
N LYS A 132 7.12 -10.38 -5.95
CA LYS A 132 8.13 -9.39 -6.35
C LYS A 132 7.62 -8.49 -7.49
N GLU A 133 6.90 -9.04 -8.46
CA GLU A 133 6.30 -8.25 -9.56
C GLU A 133 5.22 -7.30 -9.04
N ILE A 134 4.33 -7.79 -8.19
CA ILE A 134 3.30 -6.97 -7.52
C ILE A 134 3.94 -5.84 -6.72
N MET A 135 4.99 -6.15 -5.96
CA MET A 135 5.68 -5.17 -5.12
C MET A 135 6.41 -4.09 -5.92
N LYS A 136 6.98 -4.39 -7.09
CA LYS A 136 7.58 -3.36 -7.96
C LYS A 136 6.57 -2.27 -8.29
N ILE A 137 5.38 -2.66 -8.75
CA ILE A 137 4.31 -1.73 -9.10
C ILE A 137 3.81 -0.97 -7.86
N ALA A 138 3.60 -1.69 -6.75
CA ALA A 138 3.10 -1.10 -5.52
C ALA A 138 4.07 -0.08 -4.91
N PHE A 139 5.38 -0.35 -4.96
CA PHE A 139 6.41 0.55 -4.47
C PHE A 139 6.58 1.79 -5.36
N GLU A 140 6.47 1.66 -6.69
CA GLU A 140 6.44 2.82 -7.58
C GLU A 140 5.29 3.76 -7.23
N MET A 141 4.07 3.23 -7.02
CA MET A 141 2.92 4.01 -6.57
C MET A 141 3.17 4.69 -5.21
N TYR A 142 3.87 4.00 -4.30
CA TYR A 142 4.21 4.55 -2.99
C TYR A 142 5.26 5.67 -3.05
N GLU A 143 6.25 5.56 -3.94
CA GLU A 143 7.20 6.66 -4.18
C GLU A 143 6.52 7.86 -4.80
N ASP A 144 5.60 7.67 -5.75
CA ASP A 144 4.82 8.77 -6.32
C ASP A 144 3.96 9.46 -5.26
N PHE A 145 3.27 8.68 -4.41
CA PHE A 145 2.50 9.20 -3.29
C PHE A 145 3.36 10.06 -2.36
N LYS A 146 4.53 9.56 -1.94
CA LYS A 146 5.45 10.33 -1.10
C LYS A 146 5.98 11.56 -1.81
N ARG A 147 6.36 11.45 -3.09
CA ARG A 147 6.94 12.56 -3.87
C ARG A 147 5.98 13.73 -3.98
N GLU A 148 4.69 13.46 -4.15
CA GLU A 148 3.67 14.51 -4.23
C GLU A 148 3.30 15.09 -2.85
N LEU A 149 3.36 14.27 -1.79
CA LEU A 149 2.93 14.69 -0.46
C LEU A 149 4.05 15.38 0.36
N ILE A 150 5.32 15.01 0.16
CA ILE A 150 6.47 15.62 0.86
C ILE A 150 6.51 17.15 0.69
N PRO A 151 6.36 17.74 -0.50
CA PRO A 151 6.36 19.20 -0.68
C PRO A 151 5.26 19.94 0.09
N ILE A 152 4.15 19.25 0.39
CA ILE A 152 3.03 19.81 1.18
C ILE A 152 3.37 19.79 2.68
N TYR A 153 4.21 18.84 3.11
CA TYR A 153 4.64 18.64 4.49
C TYR A 153 6.04 19.22 4.79
N SER A 154 6.61 19.98 3.85
CA SER A 154 7.95 20.60 3.95
C SER A 154 7.88 22.05 4.40
#